data_AF-X1ETW0-F1
#
_entry.id   AF-X1ETW0-F1
#
_cell.length_a   1.000
_cell.length_b   1.000
_cell.length_c   1.000
_cell.angle_alpha   90.00
_cell.angle_beta   90.00
_cell.angle_gamma   90.00
#
_symmetry.space_group_name_H-M   'P 1'
#
loop_
_entity.id
_entity.type
_entity.pdbx_description
1 polymer ?
#
loop_
_entity_poly.entity_id
_entity_poly.type
_entity_poly.pdbx_seq_one_letter_code
_entity_poly.pdbx_strand_id
1 'polypeptide(L)'
;DYSNAIPYQFTDSLVFIFSNIFGEISAYNIILFLSFPLSAITMYFLVHHFTKNKIVSMISGLIYSLCPYHYFRIQGHILLSQIELIPLYFLFLFKFNEKKTIKSAIVWGFTFSLLFLMSYYYGFV
;
A
#
# COMPACT_ATOMS: atom_id res chain seq x y z
N ASP A 1 -0.13 -25.90 -11.49
CA ASP A 1 0.30 -25.12 -12.66
C ASP A 1 0.29 -23.61 -12.41
N TYR A 2 1.28 -23.13 -11.64
CA TYR A 2 1.49 -21.71 -11.36
C TYR A 2 2.50 -21.05 -12.33
N SER A 3 2.81 -21.71 -13.46
CA SER A 3 3.87 -21.31 -14.37
C SER A 3 3.52 -20.10 -15.26
N ASN A 4 2.27 -19.65 -15.28
CA ASN A 4 1.78 -18.64 -16.21
C ASN A 4 1.27 -17.34 -15.53
N ALA A 5 1.43 -17.19 -14.21
CA ALA A 5 1.23 -15.90 -13.58
C ALA A 5 2.46 -15.03 -13.86
N ILE A 6 2.27 -13.86 -14.46
CA ILE A 6 3.35 -12.86 -14.62
C ILE A 6 3.98 -12.69 -13.22
N PRO A 7 5.25 -13.07 -13.02
CA PRO A 7 5.82 -13.12 -11.69
C PRO A 7 5.84 -11.71 -11.13
N TYR A 8 5.35 -11.55 -9.91
CA TYR A 8 5.30 -10.26 -9.24
C TYR A 8 6.67 -10.03 -8.61
N GLN A 9 7.65 -9.78 -9.49
CA GLN A 9 9.08 -9.91 -9.23
C GLN A 9 9.55 -9.20 -7.95
N PHE A 10 8.94 -8.06 -7.60
CA PHE A 10 9.33 -7.30 -6.43
C PHE A 10 8.76 -7.87 -5.12
N THR A 11 7.46 -8.15 -5.09
CA THR A 11 6.80 -8.72 -3.90
C THR A 11 7.30 -10.14 -3.64
N ASP A 12 7.50 -10.93 -4.70
CA ASP A 12 8.05 -12.28 -4.60
C ASP A 12 9.50 -12.26 -4.08
N SER A 13 10.32 -11.30 -4.52
CA SER A 13 11.69 -11.13 -3.99
C SER A 13 11.72 -10.73 -2.52
N LEU A 14 10.81 -9.84 -2.09
CA LEU A 14 10.70 -9.43 -0.69
C LEU A 14 10.25 -10.59 0.20
N VAL A 15 9.24 -11.35 -0.24
CA VAL A 15 8.76 -12.55 0.46
C VAL A 15 9.86 -13.60 0.52
N PHE A 16 10.63 -13.79 -0.55
CA PHE A 16 11.76 -14.71 -0.58
C PHE A 16 12.86 -14.33 0.43
N ILE A 17 13.22 -13.05 0.52
CA ILE A 17 14.21 -12.56 1.49
C ILE A 17 13.72 -12.78 2.93
N PHE A 18 12.47 -12.40 3.21
CA PHE A 18 11.90 -12.58 4.55
C PHE A 18 11.70 -14.06 4.91
N SER A 19 11.31 -14.88 3.95
CA SER A 19 11.14 -16.33 4.12
C SER A 19 12.47 -17.02 4.47
N ASN A 20 13.58 -16.61 3.85
CA ASN A 20 14.90 -17.14 4.20
C ASN A 20 15.35 -16.80 5.62
N ILE A 21 14.81 -15.74 6.23
CA ILE A 21 15.19 -15.29 7.58
C ILE A 21 14.25 -15.89 8.65
N PHE A 22 12.94 -15.92 8.38
CA PHE A 22 11.91 -16.25 9.38
C PHE A 22 11.11 -17.53 9.07
N GLY A 23 11.28 -18.11 7.88
CA GLY A 23 10.45 -19.17 7.33
C GLY A 23 9.19 -18.64 6.61
N GLU A 24 8.71 -19.38 5.61
CA GLU A 24 7.61 -18.98 4.72
C GLU A 24 6.35 -18.54 5.48
N ILE A 25 5.95 -19.31 6.49
CA ILE A 25 4.73 -19.07 7.28
C ILE A 25 4.86 -17.81 8.15
N SER A 26 6.00 -17.63 8.80
CA SER A 26 6.24 -16.47 9.65
C SER A 26 6.35 -15.18 8.82
N ALA A 27 7.09 -15.24 7.71
CA ALA A 27 7.20 -14.12 6.77
C ALA A 27 5.83 -13.68 6.27
N TYR A 28 4.98 -14.64 5.89
CA TYR A 28 3.62 -14.36 5.45
C TYR A 28 2.79 -13.64 6.51
N ASN A 29 2.77 -14.17 7.74
CA ASN A 29 2.01 -13.57 8.85
C ASN A 29 2.52 -12.18 9.23
N ILE A 30 3.84 -11.96 9.19
CA ILE A 30 4.44 -10.66 9.48
C ILE A 30 4.01 -9.63 8.45
N ILE A 31 4.13 -9.94 7.15
CA ILE A 31 3.74 -9.02 6.07
C ILE A 31 2.26 -8.68 6.19
N LEU A 32 1.42 -9.68 6.41
CA LEU A 32 -0.03 -9.50 6.60
C LEU A 32 -0.34 -8.62 7.80
N PHE A 33 0.34 -8.84 8.93
CA PHE A 33 0.16 -8.02 10.13
C PHE A 33 0.62 -6.58 9.94
N LEU A 34 1.69 -6.35 9.15
CA LEU A 34 2.18 -5.00 8.84
C LEU A 34 1.27 -4.23 7.88
N SER A 35 0.53 -4.88 6.99
CA SER A 35 -0.36 -4.19 6.05
C SER A 35 -1.50 -3.42 6.72
N PHE A 36 -1.98 -3.88 7.88
CA PHE A 36 -3.00 -3.18 8.65
C PHE A 36 -2.55 -1.81 9.19
N PRO A 37 -1.48 -1.71 10.00
CA PRO A 37 -1.01 -0.42 10.49
C PRO A 37 -0.52 0.48 9.35
N LEU A 38 0.10 -0.07 8.30
CA LEU A 38 0.56 0.75 7.17
C LEU A 38 -0.61 1.42 6.43
N SER A 39 -1.68 0.67 6.13
CA SER A 39 -2.89 1.23 5.51
C SER A 39 -3.60 2.25 6.41
N ALA A 40 -3.62 2.05 7.73
CA ALA A 40 -4.14 3.04 8.66
C ALA A 40 -3.35 4.35 8.61
N ILE A 41 -2.02 4.25 8.60
CA ILE A 41 -1.10 5.40 8.60
C ILE A 41 -1.23 6.19 7.30
N THR A 42 -1.26 5.54 6.14
CA THR A 42 -1.35 6.25 4.86
C THR A 42 -2.70 6.96 4.70
N MET A 43 -3.79 6.34 5.13
CA MET A 43 -5.11 6.97 5.15
C MET A 43 -5.20 8.11 6.18
N TYR A 44 -4.57 7.96 7.35
CA TYR A 44 -4.47 9.03 8.34
C TYR A 44 -3.83 10.27 7.71
N PHE A 45 -2.70 10.12 7.00
CA PHE A 45 -2.04 11.25 6.36
C PHE A 45 -2.90 11.90 5.27
N LEU A 46 -3.60 11.10 4.46
CA LEU A 46 -4.53 11.61 3.44
C LEU A 46 -5.63 12.47 4.05
N VAL A 47 -6.34 11.95 5.06
CA VAL A 47 -7.45 12.67 5.69
C VAL A 47 -6.96 13.87 6.49
N HIS A 48 -5.78 13.77 7.12
CA HIS A 48 -5.18 14.88 7.84
C HIS A 48 -4.80 16.03 6.91
N HIS A 49 -4.35 15.72 5.69
CA HIS A 49 -4.04 16.73 4.67
C HIS A 49 -5.26 17.62 4.36
N PHE A 50 -6.45 17.03 4.24
CA PHE A 50 -7.69 17.76 3.94
C PHE A 50 -8.37 18.38 5.16
N THR A 51 -8.54 17.61 6.23
CA THR A 51 -9.36 18.02 7.38
C THR A 51 -8.56 18.81 8.41
N LYS A 52 -7.23 18.64 8.44
CA LYS A 52 -6.32 19.11 9.49
C LYS A 52 -6.74 18.72 10.91
N ASN A 53 -7.64 17.74 11.05
CA ASN A 53 -8.18 17.28 12.34
C ASN A 53 -7.62 15.88 12.66
N LYS A 54 -6.90 15.77 13.78
CA LYS A 54 -6.24 14.52 14.20
C LYS A 54 -7.24 13.41 14.51
N ILE A 55 -8.37 13.71 15.15
CA ILE A 55 -9.36 12.71 15.57
C ILE A 55 -10.05 12.11 14.35
N VAL A 56 -10.52 12.96 13.43
CA VAL A 56 -11.17 12.52 12.18
C VAL A 56 -10.22 11.67 11.33
N SER A 57 -8.94 12.07 11.28
CA SER A 57 -7.90 11.34 10.55
C SER A 57 -7.64 9.96 11.16
N MET A 58 -7.60 9.87 12.50
CA MET A 58 -7.37 8.60 13.21
C MET A 58 -8.54 7.63 13.03
N ILE A 59 -9.78 8.13 13.16
CA ILE A 59 -10.98 7.33 12.92
C ILE A 59 -11.03 6.83 11.47
N SER A 60 -10.74 7.70 10.50
CA SER A 60 -10.73 7.31 9.09
C SER A 60 -9.65 6.27 8.76
N GLY A 61 -8.46 6.39 9.35
CA GLY A 61 -7.39 5.40 9.22
C GLY A 61 -7.78 4.04 9.79
N LEU A 62 -8.43 4.00 10.96
CA LEU A 62 -8.93 2.77 11.57
C LEU A 62 -10.03 2.11 10.71
N ILE A 63 -11.00 2.90 10.23
CA ILE A 63 -12.08 2.40 9.37
C ILE A 63 -11.50 1.80 8.08
N TYR A 64 -10.49 2.46 7.49
CA TYR A 64 -9.85 1.99 6.26
C TYR A 64 -9.06 0.70 6.47
N SER A 65 -8.23 0.66 7.52
CA SER A 65 -7.43 -0.51 7.86
C SER A 65 -8.30 -1.74 8.17
N LEU A 66 -9.41 -1.54 8.87
CA LEU A 66 -10.35 -2.59 9.25
C LEU A 66 -11.49 -2.79 8.25
N CYS A 67 -11.40 -2.22 7.05
CA CYS A 67 -12.49 -2.35 6.09
C CYS A 67 -12.63 -3.82 5.67
N PRO A 68 -13.87 -4.32 5.48
CA PRO A 68 -14.11 -5.71 5.09
C PRO A 68 -13.44 -6.06 3.75
N TYR A 69 -13.21 -5.07 2.89
CA TYR A 69 -12.45 -5.23 1.65
C TYR A 69 -11.00 -5.68 1.91
N HIS A 70 -10.34 -5.19 2.96
CA HIS A 70 -9.01 -5.63 3.36
C HIS A 70 -9.00 -7.08 3.80
N TYR A 71 -10.00 -7.47 4.61
CA TYR A 71 -10.16 -8.84 5.08
C TYR A 71 -10.46 -9.84 3.95
N PHE A 72 -11.33 -9.48 3.00
CA PHE A 72 -11.68 -10.34 1.87
C PHE A 72 -10.52 -10.53 0.89
N ARG A 73 -9.67 -9.52 0.67
CA ARG A 73 -8.54 -9.62 -0.26
C ARG A 73 -7.37 -10.45 0.27
N ILE A 74 -7.19 -10.51 1.59
CA ILE A 74 -6.20 -11.37 2.25
C ILE A 74 -6.40 -12.86 1.91
N GLN A 75 -7.65 -13.31 1.73
CA GLN A 75 -7.97 -14.72 1.52
C GLN A 75 -7.71 -15.26 0.10
N GLY A 76 -7.52 -14.38 -0.90
CA GLY A 76 -7.43 -14.79 -2.31
C GLY A 76 -6.14 -14.41 -3.00
N HIS A 77 -5.63 -13.20 -2.77
CA HIS A 77 -4.40 -12.70 -3.42
C HIS A 77 -3.78 -11.58 -2.57
N ILE A 78 -2.67 -11.91 -1.90
CA ILE A 78 -1.86 -11.00 -1.07
C ILE A 78 -1.50 -9.71 -1.83
N LEU A 79 -1.31 -9.84 -3.14
CA LEU A 79 -0.99 -8.76 -4.06
C LEU A 79 -2.05 -7.68 -4.21
N LEU A 80 -3.32 -7.98 -3.93
CA LEU A 80 -4.38 -6.95 -3.89
C LEU A 80 -4.58 -6.36 -2.47
N SER A 81 -3.87 -6.89 -1.47
CA SER A 81 -3.87 -6.37 -0.09
C SER A 81 -3.01 -5.11 0.07
N GLN A 82 -2.33 -4.64 -0.98
CA GLN A 82 -1.54 -3.41 -1.05
C GLN A 82 -2.41 -2.13 -1.09
N ILE A 83 -3.53 -2.12 -0.36
CA ILE A 83 -4.45 -0.98 -0.24
C ILE A 83 -3.78 0.19 0.48
N GLU A 84 -2.66 -0.04 1.17
CA GLU A 84 -1.85 1.00 1.81
C GLU A 84 -1.27 2.03 0.83
N LEU A 85 -1.00 1.63 -0.41
CA LEU A 85 -0.41 2.51 -1.42
C LEU A 85 -1.44 3.43 -2.08
N ILE A 86 -2.73 3.08 -2.06
CA ILE A 86 -3.80 3.87 -2.68
C ILE A 86 -3.96 5.26 -2.00
N PRO A 87 -4.10 5.36 -0.66
CA PRO A 87 -4.19 6.66 0.01
C PRO A 87 -2.91 7.47 -0.16
N LEU A 88 -1.76 6.80 -0.21
CA LEU A 88 -0.46 7.43 -0.38
C LEU A 88 -0.31 8.06 -1.78
N TYR A 89 -0.76 7.35 -2.81
CA TYR A 89 -0.82 7.86 -4.18
C TYR A 89 -1.67 9.13 -4.27
N PHE A 90 -2.90 9.09 -3.73
CA PHE A 90 -3.78 10.26 -3.72
C PHE A 90 -3.17 11.42 -2.92
N LEU A 91 -2.58 11.15 -1.76
CA LEU A 91 -1.94 12.18 -0.93
C LEU A 91 -0.86 12.94 -1.72
N PHE A 92 -0.01 12.21 -2.44
CA PHE A 92 1.04 12.84 -3.23
C PHE A 92 0.50 13.52 -4.49
N LEU A 93 -0.57 12.98 -5.09
CA LEU A 93 -1.26 13.62 -6.23
C LEU A 93 -1.81 14.99 -5.82
N PHE A 94 -2.48 15.08 -4.68
CA PHE A 94 -3.01 16.33 -4.15
C PHE A 94 -1.90 17.30 -3.74
N LYS A 95 -0.84 16.82 -3.09
CA LYS A 95 0.33 17.66 -2.77
C LYS A 95 1.00 18.24 -4.02
N PHE A 96 1.12 17.45 -5.09
CA PHE A 96 1.67 17.91 -6.36
C PHE A 96 0.78 18.99 -7.00
N ASN A 97 -0.55 18.81 -6.93
CA ASN A 97 -1.50 19.79 -7.46
C ASN A 97 -1.46 21.13 -6.69
N GLU A 98 -1.35 21.09 -5.36
CA GLU A 98 -1.26 22.30 -4.52
C GLU A 98 0.08 23.02 -4.66
N LYS A 99 1.19 22.27 -4.72
CA LYS A 99 2.54 22.81 -4.83
C LYS A 99 3.28 22.09 -5.93
N LYS A 100 3.26 22.68 -7.14
CA LYS A 100 4.00 22.23 -8.33
C LYS A 100 5.53 22.34 -8.16
N THR A 101 6.08 21.60 -7.21
CA THR A 101 7.50 21.58 -6.88
C THR A 101 8.13 20.29 -7.37
N ILE A 102 9.36 20.38 -7.90
CA ILE A 102 10.09 19.23 -8.45
C ILE A 102 10.27 18.13 -7.38
N LYS A 103 10.48 18.49 -6.11
CA LYS A 103 10.55 17.52 -4.99
C LYS A 103 9.25 16.74 -4.82
N SER A 104 8.09 17.39 -4.86
CA SER A 104 6.80 16.69 -4.77
C SER A 104 6.54 15.79 -5.97
N ALA A 105 6.99 16.19 -7.17
CA ALA A 105 6.89 15.38 -8.39
C ALA A 105 7.77 14.12 -8.33
N ILE A 106 9.00 14.24 -7.82
CA ILE A 106 9.91 13.10 -7.65
C ILE A 106 9.33 12.11 -6.64
N VAL A 107 8.83 12.59 -5.50
CA VAL A 107 8.25 11.71 -4.47
C VAL A 107 6.97 11.05 -5.00
N TRP A 108 6.11 11.78 -5.71
CA TRP A 108 4.92 11.21 -6.35
C TRP A 108 5.29 10.16 -7.40
N GLY A 109 6.22 10.48 -8.30
CA GLY A 109 6.67 9.56 -9.35
C GLY A 109 7.35 8.31 -8.79
N PHE A 110 8.11 8.44 -7.71
CA PHE A 110 8.68 7.30 -7.00
C PHE A 110 7.59 6.43 -6.36
N THR A 111 6.61 7.05 -5.70
CA THR A 111 5.50 6.32 -5.07
C THR A 111 4.63 5.62 -6.11
N PHE A 112 4.38 6.27 -7.26
CA PHE A 112 3.64 5.70 -8.38
C PHE A 112 4.41 4.56 -9.06
N SER A 113 5.71 4.71 -9.26
CA SER A 113 6.57 3.64 -9.79
C SER A 113 6.61 2.43 -8.85
N LEU A 114 6.68 2.67 -7.53
CA LEU A 114 6.62 1.61 -6.53
C LEU A 114 5.26 0.90 -6.53
N LEU A 115 4.17 1.64 -6.72
CA LEU A 115 2.81 1.13 -6.84
C LEU A 115 2.65 0.27 -8.12
N PHE A 116 3.22 0.74 -9.24
CA PHE A 116 3.27 0.02 -10.51
C PHE A 116 4.09 -1.28 -10.41
N LEU A 117 5.22 -1.26 -9.71
CA LEU A 117 6.06 -2.46 -9.49
C LEU A 117 5.39 -3.47 -8.54
N MET A 118 4.67 -2.99 -7.53
CA MET A 118 3.99 -3.86 -6.55
C MET A 118 2.74 -4.51 -7.13
N SER A 119 2.02 -3.83 -8.03
CA SER A 119 0.86 -4.40 -8.68
C SER A 119 0.63 -3.70 -10.02
N TYR A 120 0.96 -4.39 -11.11
CA TYR A 120 0.68 -3.94 -12.48
C TYR A 120 -0.80 -3.60 -12.67
N TYR A 121 -1.69 -4.23 -11.90
CA TYR A 121 -3.14 -4.04 -11.96
C TYR A 121 -3.60 -2.65 -11.55
N TYR A 122 -2.91 -2.01 -10.59
CA TYR A 122 -3.22 -0.63 -10.17
C TYR A 122 -2.54 0.44 -11.04
N GLY A 123 -1.63 0.06 -11.93
CA GLY A 123 -0.95 0.98 -12.84
C GLY A 123 -1.77 1.38 -14.07
N PHE A 124 -2.80 0.61 -14.42
CA PHE A 124 -3.65 0.81 -15.59
C PHE A 124 -4.98 1.53 -15.30
N VAL A 125 -5.30 1.77 -14.02
CA VAL A 125 -6.54 2.42 -13.56
C VAL A 125 -6.21 3.81 -13.03
#